data_AF-A0A939XTB1-F1
#
_entry.id   AF-A0A939XTB1-F1
#
_cell.length_a   1.000
_cell.length_b   1.000
_cell.length_c   1.000
_cell.angle_alpha   90.00
_cell.angle_beta   90.00
_cell.angle_gamma   90.00
#
_symmetry.space_group_name_H-M   'P 1'
#
loop_
_entity.id
_entity.type
_entity.pdbx_description
1 polymer ?
#
loop_
_entity_poly.entity_id
_entity_poly.type
_entity_poly.pdbx_seq_one_letter_code
_entity_poly.pdbx_strand_id
1 'polypeptide(L)'
;MNTTKKLMTLLLALILPVIAVAEDVYDFEVDGIYYKIVNNEAYVTYQNVTYVSHDPDIYTSDYTGDVVIPSIVIHNGQTYPVTGINDHAFEGCWALTGVTIPNSVTVIRFQAFKNCSGLSSIEIPSSVTTVYSDAFL
;
A
#
# COMPACT_ATOMS: atom_id res chain seq x y z
N MET A 1 -33.89 -9.05 -7.00
CA MET A 1 -32.45 -9.02 -7.35
C MET A 1 -31.90 -7.69 -6.89
N ASN A 2 -31.37 -7.70 -5.66
CA ASN A 2 -30.83 -6.58 -4.89
C ASN A 2 -29.60 -5.97 -5.60
N THR A 3 -29.65 -4.66 -5.94
CA THR A 3 -29.08 -3.49 -5.24
C THR A 3 -27.61 -3.17 -5.59
N THR A 4 -27.30 -1.87 -5.60
CA THR A 4 -25.96 -1.25 -5.46
C THR A 4 -25.01 -1.18 -6.67
N LYS A 5 -25.53 -0.92 -7.88
CA LYS A 5 -24.79 -0.17 -8.90
C LYS A 5 -25.69 0.97 -9.41
N LYS A 6 -25.22 2.23 -9.33
CA LYS A 6 -25.92 3.52 -9.63
C LYS A 6 -26.58 4.25 -8.43
N LEU A 7 -25.73 4.83 -7.58
CA LEU A 7 -26.05 6.04 -6.81
C LEU A 7 -24.87 7.00 -7.06
N MET A 8 -24.73 7.58 -8.26
CA MET A 8 -25.21 8.93 -8.57
C MET A 8 -24.80 9.94 -7.50
N THR A 9 -23.51 10.22 -7.41
CA THR A 9 -22.88 11.37 -6.73
C THR A 9 -23.21 12.70 -7.42
N LEU A 10 -24.47 12.91 -7.79
CA LEU A 10 -24.95 14.09 -8.48
C LEU A 10 -25.92 14.86 -7.57
N LEU A 11 -25.42 15.55 -6.55
CA LEU A 11 -26.15 16.66 -5.92
C LEU A 11 -25.17 17.60 -5.18
N LEU A 12 -25.00 18.82 -5.73
CA LEU A 12 -24.49 20.07 -5.13
C LEU A 12 -23.12 20.08 -4.41
N ALA A 13 -22.11 20.67 -5.08
CA ALA A 13 -21.02 21.40 -4.39
C ALA A 13 -20.60 22.61 -5.24
N LEU A 14 -21.49 23.61 -5.31
CA LEU A 14 -21.21 24.95 -5.81
C LEU A 14 -21.01 25.87 -4.59
N ILE A 15 -19.95 25.60 -3.80
CA ILE A 15 -19.47 26.51 -2.74
C ILE A 15 -17.99 26.20 -2.43
N LEU A 16 -17.10 27.10 -2.86
CA LEU A 16 -15.72 27.25 -2.37
C LEU A 16 -15.75 27.64 -0.87
N PRO A 17 -14.82 27.18 -0.01
CA PRO A 17 -13.38 27.29 -0.23
C PRO A 17 -12.60 25.98 0.01
N VAL A 18 -11.36 26.01 -0.47
CA VAL A 18 -10.25 25.09 -0.20
C VAL A 18 -10.26 24.58 1.24
N ILE A 19 -10.84 23.40 1.44
CA ILE A 19 -10.53 22.55 2.59
C ILE A 19 -9.58 21.51 2.03
N ALA A 20 -8.36 21.45 2.56
CA ALA A 20 -7.45 20.36 2.28
C ALA A 20 -8.17 19.05 2.61
N VAL A 21 -8.68 18.37 1.59
CA VAL A 21 -9.06 16.97 1.72
C VAL A 21 -7.76 16.25 2.05
N ALA A 22 -7.69 15.63 3.22
CA ALA A 22 -6.61 14.70 3.51
C ALA A 22 -6.60 13.68 2.36
N GLU A 23 -5.50 13.60 1.62
CA GLU A 23 -5.40 12.62 0.55
C GLU A 23 -5.51 11.24 1.17
N ASP A 24 -6.42 10.41 0.66
CA ASP A 24 -6.53 9.02 1.09
C ASP A 24 -5.17 8.34 0.89
N VAL A 25 -4.72 7.59 1.91
CA VAL A 25 -3.42 6.90 1.91
C VAL A 25 -3.31 5.88 0.78
N TYR A 26 -4.45 5.31 0.37
CA TYR A 26 -4.58 4.35 -0.72
C TYR A 26 -5.79 4.71 -1.59
N ASP A 27 -5.79 4.27 -2.85
CA ASP A 27 -6.90 4.46 -3.79
C ASP A 27 -7.75 3.19 -3.94
N PHE A 28 -7.13 2.00 -3.83
CA PHE A 28 -7.83 0.71 -3.93
C PHE A 28 -7.06 -0.44 -3.28
N GLU A 29 -7.70 -1.61 -3.22
CA GLU A 29 -7.17 -2.85 -2.67
C GLU A 29 -7.28 -3.98 -3.70
N VAL A 30 -6.27 -4.86 -3.73
CA VAL A 30 -6.26 -6.10 -4.52
C VAL A 30 -5.66 -7.21 -3.66
N ASP A 31 -6.42 -8.27 -3.42
CA ASP A 31 -6.00 -9.45 -2.67
C ASP A 31 -5.42 -9.12 -1.28
N GLY A 32 -6.04 -8.15 -0.60
CA GLY A 32 -5.63 -7.66 0.72
C GLY A 32 -4.47 -6.67 0.69
N ILE A 33 -3.92 -6.33 -0.48
CA ILE A 33 -2.83 -5.37 -0.63
C ILE A 33 -3.40 -4.01 -1.04
N TYR A 34 -3.01 -2.95 -0.32
CA TYR A 34 -3.45 -1.59 -0.60
C TYR A 34 -2.51 -0.89 -1.56
N TYR A 35 -3.07 -0.10 -2.49
CA TYR A 35 -2.33 0.60 -3.53
C TYR A 35 -2.69 2.07 -3.61
N LYS A 36 -1.67 2.92 -3.79
CA LYS A 36 -1.80 4.32 -4.20
C LYS A 36 -1.35 4.48 -5.64
N ILE A 37 -2.13 5.18 -6.46
CA ILE A 37 -1.79 5.54 -7.83
C ILE A 37 -1.09 6.90 -7.81
N VAL A 38 0.12 6.94 -8.32
CA VAL A 38 0.88 8.17 -8.52
C VAL A 38 1.43 8.15 -9.94
N ASN A 39 1.16 9.18 -10.73
CA ASN A 39 1.65 9.32 -12.10
C ASN A 39 1.42 8.07 -12.99
N ASN A 40 0.24 7.45 -12.86
CA ASN A 40 -0.15 6.27 -13.64
C ASN A 40 0.63 4.98 -13.31
N GLU A 41 1.21 4.91 -12.11
CA GLU A 41 1.84 3.72 -11.54
C GLU A 41 1.23 3.41 -10.17
N ALA A 42 1.22 2.14 -9.79
CA ALA A 42 0.73 1.69 -8.49
C ALA A 42 1.89 1.49 -7.51
N TYR A 43 1.69 1.96 -6.28
CA TYR A 43 2.61 1.79 -5.17
C TYR A 43 1.91 1.03 -4.05
N VAL A 44 2.51 -0.07 -3.58
CA VAL A 44 2.02 -0.77 -2.39
C VAL A 44 2.12 0.19 -1.22
N THR A 45 1.05 0.29 -0.42
CA THR A 45 0.95 1.25 0.70
C THR A 45 0.24 0.60 1.88
N TYR A 46 0.19 1.30 3.02
CA TYR A 46 -0.49 0.82 4.23
C TYR A 46 -1.99 1.17 4.22
N GLN A 47 -2.78 0.38 4.95
CA GLN A 47 -4.17 0.72 5.28
C GLN A 47 -4.15 1.81 6.38
N ASN A 48 -4.97 2.86 6.24
CA ASN A 48 -5.09 4.00 7.18
C ASN A 48 -4.62 3.68 8.61
N VAL A 49 -3.57 4.38 9.09
CA VAL A 49 -3.07 4.23 10.45
C VAL A 49 -4.17 4.59 11.45
N THR A 50 -4.82 3.60 12.04
CA THR A 50 -5.48 3.82 13.33
C THR A 50 -4.38 3.97 14.36
N TYR A 51 -3.95 5.21 14.58
CA TYR A 51 -3.10 5.57 15.72
C TYR A 51 -3.87 5.24 16.99
N VAL A 52 -3.70 4.02 17.51
CA VAL A 52 -4.09 3.72 18.89
C VAL A 52 -3.05 4.39 19.76
N SER A 53 -3.39 5.62 20.16
CA SER A 53 -2.57 6.47 20.98
C SER A 53 -2.10 5.71 22.22
N HIS A 54 -0.77 5.53 22.31
CA HIS A 54 0.08 5.07 23.42
C HIS A 54 1.03 3.90 23.08
N ASP A 55 0.98 3.32 21.88
CA ASP A 55 2.00 2.35 21.46
C ASP A 55 2.57 2.68 20.07
N PRO A 56 3.82 3.19 19.97
CA PRO A 56 4.47 3.48 18.69
C PRO A 56 4.85 2.22 17.89
N ASP A 57 4.65 1.02 18.45
CA ASP A 57 4.91 -0.26 17.79
C ASP A 57 3.64 -0.95 17.25
N ILE A 58 2.45 -0.35 17.43
CA ILE A 58 1.19 -0.86 16.86
C ILE A 58 0.91 -0.16 15.52
N TYR A 59 1.66 -0.57 14.50
CA TYR A 59 1.21 -0.53 13.11
C TYR A 59 0.63 -1.92 12.81
N THR A 60 -0.69 -2.05 12.84
CA THR A 60 -1.33 -3.33 12.49
C THR A 60 -1.80 -3.26 11.05
N SER A 61 -0.88 -3.38 10.10
CA SER A 61 -1.30 -3.97 8.83
C SER A 61 -1.41 -5.48 9.05
N ASP A 62 -2.58 -6.04 8.76
CA ASP A 62 -2.92 -7.45 9.04
C ASP A 62 -2.28 -8.43 8.04
N TYR A 63 -1.16 -8.05 7.41
CA TYR A 63 -0.48 -8.95 6.48
C TYR A 63 0.14 -10.12 7.26
N THR A 64 -0.21 -11.33 6.85
CA THR A 64 0.24 -12.58 7.48
C THR A 64 0.65 -13.59 6.42
N GLY A 65 1.54 -14.51 6.80
CA GLY A 65 2.03 -15.55 5.90
C GLY A 65 2.84 -14.97 4.74
N ASP A 66 2.74 -15.59 3.57
CA ASP A 66 3.46 -15.16 2.37
C ASP A 66 2.58 -14.23 1.52
N VAL A 67 3.07 -13.02 1.27
CA VAL A 67 2.42 -12.02 0.40
C VAL A 67 3.06 -12.05 -0.98
N VAL A 68 2.24 -12.05 -2.03
CA VAL A 68 2.70 -11.97 -3.43
C VAL A 68 2.25 -10.65 -4.02
N ILE A 69 3.20 -9.75 -4.31
CA ILE A 69 2.88 -8.47 -4.94
C ILE A 69 2.76 -8.71 -6.47
N PRO A 70 1.59 -8.46 -7.08
CA PRO A 70 1.43 -8.58 -8.53
C PRO A 70 2.24 -7.51 -9.26
N SER A 71 2.75 -7.83 -10.46
CA SER A 71 3.48 -6.85 -11.28
C SER A 71 2.57 -5.76 -11.88
N ILE A 72 1.28 -6.06 -12.03
CA ILE A 72 0.26 -5.20 -12.62
C ILE A 72 -1.02 -5.36 -11.81
N VAL A 73 -1.70 -4.25 -11.54
CA VAL A 73 -3.02 -4.21 -10.90
C VAL A 73 -4.02 -3.47 -11.78
N ILE A 74 -5.31 -3.81 -11.65
CA ILE A 74 -6.39 -3.22 -12.44
C ILE A 74 -7.31 -2.42 -11.53
N HIS A 75 -7.47 -1.13 -11.82
CA HIS A 75 -8.41 -0.25 -11.13
C HIS A 75 -9.22 0.57 -12.13
N ASN A 76 -10.55 0.61 -11.98
CA ASN A 76 -11.47 1.29 -12.89
C ASN A 76 -11.28 0.95 -14.39
N GLY A 77 -10.91 -0.29 -14.67
CA GLY A 77 -10.68 -0.77 -16.04
C GLY A 77 -9.37 -0.29 -16.68
N GLN A 78 -8.48 0.35 -15.92
CA GLN A 78 -7.13 0.71 -16.33
C GLN A 78 -6.11 -0.21 -15.64
N THR A 79 -4.98 -0.46 -16.32
CA THR A 79 -3.86 -1.26 -15.80
C THR A 79 -2.76 -0.34 -15.27
N TYR A 80 -2.23 -0.66 -14.10
CA TYR A 80 -1.13 0.07 -13.47
C TYR A 80 0.02 -0.89 -13.16
N PRO A 81 1.24 -0.64 -13.64
CA PRO A 81 2.41 -1.39 -13.18
C PRO A 81 2.66 -1.09 -11.70
N VAL A 82 3.02 -2.10 -10.93
CA VAL A 82 3.43 -1.93 -9.53
C VAL A 82 4.93 -1.63 -9.50
N THR A 83 5.28 -0.37 -9.23
CA THR A 83 6.66 0.14 -9.38
C THR A 83 7.35 0.43 -8.06
N GLY A 84 6.61 0.48 -6.95
CA GLY A 84 7.21 0.77 -5.66
C GLY A 84 6.46 0.22 -4.45
N ILE A 85 7.18 0.18 -3.34
CA ILE A 85 6.65 -0.12 -2.00
C ILE A 85 6.87 1.14 -1.16
N ASN A 86 5.76 1.76 -0.72
CA ASN A 86 5.76 3.05 -0.04
C ASN A 86 6.29 2.98 1.40
N ASP A 87 6.44 4.16 1.99
CA ASP A 87 6.83 4.31 3.38
C ASP A 87 5.85 3.55 4.27
N HIS A 88 6.37 2.77 5.21
CA HIS A 88 5.59 2.02 6.21
C HIS A 88 4.60 0.98 5.64
N ALA A 89 4.70 0.60 4.36
CA ALA A 89 3.70 -0.24 3.69
C ALA A 89 3.39 -1.58 4.39
N PHE A 90 4.39 -2.19 5.02
CA PHE A 90 4.29 -3.41 5.80
C PHE A 90 4.84 -3.23 7.22
N GLU A 91 4.96 -1.99 7.73
CA GLU A 91 5.50 -1.80 9.07
C GLU A 91 4.67 -2.54 10.13
N GLY A 92 5.35 -3.26 11.03
CA GLY A 92 4.70 -3.97 12.15
C GLY A 92 4.04 -5.31 11.77
N CYS A 93 4.23 -5.82 10.55
CA CYS A 93 3.71 -7.13 10.16
C CYS A 93 4.47 -8.30 10.80
N TRP A 94 4.27 -8.53 12.09
CA TRP A 94 4.94 -9.59 12.86
C TRP A 94 4.61 -11.00 12.38
N ALA A 95 3.45 -11.20 11.74
CA ALA A 95 3.01 -12.50 11.21
C ALA A 95 3.31 -12.69 9.71
N LEU A 96 3.92 -11.71 9.03
CA LEU A 96 4.37 -11.82 7.65
C LEU A 96 5.62 -12.69 7.60
N THR A 97 5.60 -13.78 6.84
CA THR A 97 6.71 -14.75 6.73
C THR A 97 7.52 -14.60 5.45
N GLY A 98 6.91 -14.05 4.40
CA GLY A 98 7.54 -13.91 3.09
C GLY A 98 6.88 -12.83 2.23
N VAL A 99 7.67 -12.22 1.35
CA VAL A 99 7.18 -11.26 0.36
C VAL A 99 7.82 -11.56 -0.98
N THR A 100 7.00 -11.88 -1.97
CA THR A 100 7.44 -11.99 -3.36
C THR A 100 7.32 -10.62 -4.02
N ILE A 101 8.46 -9.98 -4.27
CA ILE A 101 8.55 -8.69 -4.96
C ILE A 101 8.71 -8.94 -6.48
N PRO A 102 7.85 -8.38 -7.35
CA PRO A 102 7.96 -8.55 -8.79
C PRO A 102 9.07 -7.67 -9.39
N ASN A 103 9.60 -8.08 -10.55
CA ASN A 103 10.61 -7.33 -11.31
C ASN A 103 10.13 -5.95 -11.83
N SER A 104 8.85 -5.61 -11.68
CA SER A 104 8.33 -4.27 -12.00
C SER A 104 8.67 -3.25 -10.92
N VAL A 105 8.95 -3.70 -9.69
CA VAL A 105 9.30 -2.81 -8.57
C VAL A 105 10.72 -2.30 -8.74
N THR A 106 10.87 -0.98 -8.62
CA THR A 106 12.14 -0.25 -8.75
C THR A 106 12.55 0.46 -7.46
N VAL A 107 11.59 0.72 -6.55
CA VAL A 107 11.84 1.45 -5.30
C VAL A 107 11.20 0.78 -4.08
N ILE A 108 11.95 0.69 -2.98
CA ILE A 108 11.47 0.32 -1.65
C ILE A 108 11.77 1.47 -0.70
N ARG A 109 10.73 2.07 -0.12
CA ARG A 109 10.88 3.31 0.67
C ARG A 109 11.13 3.07 2.17
N PHE A 110 11.14 4.17 2.94
CA PHE A 110 11.56 4.22 4.33
C PHE A 110 10.66 3.34 5.20
N GLN A 111 11.27 2.50 6.05
CA GLN A 111 10.55 1.63 6.99
C GLN A 111 9.49 0.72 6.36
N ALA A 112 9.59 0.44 5.05
CA ALA A 112 8.62 -0.37 4.32
C ALA A 112 8.32 -1.73 4.96
N PHE A 113 9.31 -2.37 5.59
CA PHE A 113 9.21 -3.65 6.30
C PHE A 113 9.73 -3.56 7.74
N LYS A 114 9.72 -2.38 8.35
CA LYS A 114 10.18 -2.22 9.73
C LYS A 114 9.34 -3.05 10.69
N ASN A 115 9.93 -3.64 11.72
CA ASN A 115 9.26 -4.47 12.73
C ASN A 115 8.52 -5.71 12.15
N CYS A 116 8.84 -6.14 10.92
CA CYS A 116 8.36 -7.40 10.34
C CYS A 116 9.08 -8.61 10.94
N SER A 117 8.89 -8.89 12.22
CA SER A 117 9.66 -9.91 12.96
C SER A 117 9.50 -11.35 12.47
N GLY A 118 8.41 -11.66 11.75
CA GLY A 118 8.21 -12.97 11.11
C GLY A 118 8.95 -13.14 9.78
N LEU A 119 9.41 -12.05 9.17
CA LEU A 119 10.02 -12.05 7.84
C LEU A 119 11.48 -12.49 7.94
N SER A 120 11.74 -13.78 7.74
CA SER A 120 13.09 -14.35 7.89
C SER A 120 14.02 -14.07 6.72
N SER A 121 13.46 -13.87 5.53
CA SER A 121 14.20 -13.59 4.30
C SER A 121 13.30 -12.92 3.27
N ILE A 122 13.86 -11.98 2.53
CA ILE A 122 13.21 -11.36 1.37
C ILE A 122 14.20 -11.31 0.21
N GLU A 123 13.79 -11.82 -0.95
CA GLU A 123 14.57 -11.68 -2.17
C GLU A 123 14.30 -10.29 -2.75
N ILE A 124 15.37 -9.50 -2.92
CA ILE A 124 15.28 -8.19 -3.57
C ILE A 124 15.63 -8.37 -5.05
N PRO A 125 14.67 -8.17 -5.96
CA PRO A 125 14.92 -8.34 -7.39
C PRO A 125 15.94 -7.32 -7.91
N SER A 126 16.69 -7.69 -8.95
CA SER A 126 17.69 -6.80 -9.57
C SER A 126 17.10 -5.53 -10.20
N SER A 127 15.78 -5.49 -10.39
CA SER A 127 15.06 -4.30 -10.86
C SER A 127 14.96 -3.21 -9.80
N VAL A 128 15.12 -3.54 -8.51
CA VAL A 128 15.08 -2.57 -7.41
C VAL A 128 16.37 -1.78 -7.44
N THR A 129 16.29 -0.54 -7.94
CA THR A 129 17.43 0.37 -8.04
C THR A 129 17.63 1.21 -6.78
N THR A 130 16.59 1.34 -5.97
CA THR A 130 16.60 2.23 -4.80
C THR A 130 15.95 1.55 -3.60
N VAL A 131 16.69 1.47 -2.50
CA VAL A 131 16.22 1.06 -1.17
C VAL A 131 16.55 2.18 -0.19
N TYR A 132 15.54 2.74 0.47
CA TYR A 132 15.71 3.81 1.45
C TYR A 132 16.15 3.27 2.82
N SER A 133 16.62 4.17 3.69
CA SER A 133 17.05 3.81 5.05
C SER A 133 15.95 3.10 5.82
N ASP A 134 16.37 2.20 6.71
CA ASP A 134 15.50 1.50 7.66
C ASP A 134 14.39 0.63 7.02
N ALA A 135 14.45 0.38 5.71
CA ALA A 135 13.43 -0.37 4.98
C ALA A 135 13.17 -1.78 5.55
N PHE A 136 14.13 -2.39 6.26
CA PHE A 136 14.06 -3.78 6.75
C PHE A 136 14.44 -3.96 8.24
N LEU A 137 14.37 -2.90 9.07
CA LEU A 137 14.80 -2.96 10.47
C LEU A 137 13.87 -3.73 11.40
#